data_AF-A0A939CZJ7-F1
#
_entry.id   AF-A0A939CZJ7-F1
#
_cell.length_a   1.000
_cell.length_b   1.000
_cell.length_c   1.000
_cell.angle_alpha   90.00
_cell.angle_beta   90.00
_cell.angle_gamma   90.00
#
_symmetry.space_group_name_H-M   'P 1'
#
loop_
_entity.id
_entity.type
_entity.pdbx_description
1 polymer ?
#
loop_
_entity_poly.entity_id
_entity_poly.type
_entity_poly.pdbx_seq_one_letter_code
_entity_poly.pdbx_strand_id
1 'polypeptide(L)'
;MTLLMKLKKEVSATDALSSFARKDTESKISMLQEELQKPKPDKNFVNEVVVALKQGLSGVLTLAAPVTQVADLVAKAWTELL
;
A
#
# COMPACT_ATOMS: atom_id res chain seq x y z
N MET A 1 -14.16 -1.60 6.10
CA MET A 1 -13.23 -1.37 4.97
C MET A 1 -11.84 -1.13 5.55
N THR A 2 -10.82 -1.91 5.19
CA THR A 2 -9.43 -1.65 5.66
C THR A 2 -8.79 -0.51 4.88
N LEU A 3 -7.72 0.12 5.41
CA LEU A 3 -6.99 1.17 4.69
C LEU A 3 -6.45 0.68 3.33
N LEU A 4 -6.00 -0.57 3.25
CA LEU A 4 -5.54 -1.18 2.00
C LEU A 4 -6.67 -1.37 0.98
N MET A 5 -7.87 -1.75 1.43
CA MET A 5 -9.04 -1.81 0.54
C MET A 5 -9.45 -0.43 0.03
N LYS A 6 -9.34 0.61 0.87
CA LYS A 6 -9.59 1.99 0.46
C LYS A 6 -8.58 2.45 -0.59
N LEU A 7 -7.29 2.25 -0.34
CA LEU A 7 -6.23 2.57 -1.30
C LEU A 7 -6.44 1.85 -2.64
N LYS A 8 -6.78 0.55 -2.60
CA LYS A 8 -7.08 -0.22 -3.83
C LYS A 8 -8.24 0.40 -4.62
N LYS A 9 -9.33 0.76 -3.94
CA LYS A 9 -10.48 1.41 -4.59
C LYS A 9 -10.11 2.75 -5.22
N GLU A 10 -9.30 3.58 -4.54
CA GLU A 10 -8.86 4.88 -5.05
C GLU A 10 -7.90 4.75 -6.23
N VAL A 11 -7.00 3.75 -6.21
CA VAL A 11 -6.13 3.39 -7.34
C VAL A 11 -6.97 2.93 -8.54
N SER A 12 -7.99 2.09 -8.31
CA SER A 12 -8.86 1.62 -9.39
C SER A 12 -9.70 2.76 -10.00
N ALA A 13 -10.03 3.81 -9.22
CA ALA A 13 -10.90 4.90 -9.64
C ALA A 13 -10.17 6.14 -10.19
N THR A 14 -8.86 6.26 -10.03
CA THR A 14 -8.14 7.47 -10.48
C THR A 14 -7.81 7.40 -11.97
N ASP A 15 -7.95 8.51 -12.70
CA ASP A 15 -7.51 8.62 -14.09
C ASP A 15 -6.06 9.10 -14.22
N ALA A 16 -5.41 9.43 -13.10
CA ALA A 16 -4.03 9.91 -13.07
C ALA A 16 -2.99 8.80 -13.32
N LEU A 17 -3.40 7.53 -13.28
CA LEU A 17 -2.54 6.37 -13.52
C LEU A 17 -2.84 5.76 -14.89
N SER A 18 -1.76 5.46 -15.62
CA SER A 18 -1.84 4.58 -16.79
C SER A 18 -2.38 3.21 -16.40
N SER A 19 -2.94 2.48 -17.37
CA SER A 19 -3.47 1.12 -17.13
C SER A 19 -2.40 0.17 -16.57
N PHE A 20 -1.15 0.31 -17.01
CA PHE A 20 -0.02 -0.45 -16.49
C PHE A 20 0.29 -0.09 -15.03
N ALA A 21 0.47 1.20 -14.73
CA ALA A 21 0.79 1.66 -13.38
C ALA A 21 -0.31 1.32 -12.37
N ARG A 22 -1.57 1.34 -12.80
CA ARG A 22 -2.73 0.92 -12.00
C ARG A 22 -2.66 -0.57 -11.63
N LYS A 23 -2.50 -1.45 -12.62
CA LYS A 23 -2.40 -2.90 -12.40
C LYS A 23 -1.20 -3.25 -11.50
N ASP A 24 -0.07 -2.62 -11.75
CA ASP A 24 1.14 -2.80 -10.95
C ASP A 24 0.92 -2.38 -9.48
N THR A 25 0.28 -1.23 -9.25
CA THR A 25 -0.07 -0.75 -7.91
C THR A 25 -1.09 -1.68 -7.22
N GLU A 26 -2.13 -2.11 -7.92
CA GLU A 26 -3.13 -3.04 -7.38
C GLU A 26 -2.50 -4.37 -6.97
N SER A 27 -1.53 -4.87 -7.75
CA SER A 27 -0.79 -6.09 -7.42
C SER A 27 0.04 -5.93 -6.15
N LYS A 28 0.77 -4.82 -6.00
CA LYS A 28 1.52 -4.49 -4.77
C LYS A 28 0.60 -4.38 -3.54
N ILE A 29 -0.58 -3.77 -3.69
CA ILE A 29 -1.57 -3.70 -2.61
C ILE A 29 -2.04 -5.10 -2.20
N SER A 30 -2.33 -5.98 -3.17
CA SER A 30 -2.71 -7.36 -2.88
C SER A 30 -1.58 -8.13 -2.16
N MET A 31 -0.33 -8.00 -2.63
CA MET A 31 0.83 -8.63 -1.99
C MET A 31 0.99 -8.19 -0.53
N LEU A 32 0.83 -6.88 -0.27
CA LEU A 32 0.87 -6.34 1.09
C LEU A 32 -0.29 -6.86 1.95
N GLN A 33 -1.50 -6.96 1.39
CA GLN A 33 -2.64 -7.54 2.08
C GLN A 33 -2.38 -9.01 2.48
N GLU A 34 -1.88 -9.81 1.56
CA GLU A 34 -1.56 -11.23 1.77
C GLU A 34 -0.48 -11.40 2.86
N GLU A 35 0.59 -10.61 2.80
CA GLU A 35 1.66 -10.68 3.80
C GLU A 35 1.15 -10.38 5.22
N LEU A 36 0.34 -9.33 5.36
CA LEU A 36 -0.19 -8.90 6.65
C LEU A 36 -1.20 -9.87 7.27
N GLN A 37 -1.73 -10.83 6.51
CA GLN A 37 -2.57 -11.91 7.05
C GLN A 37 -1.77 -13.11 7.58
N LYS A 38 -0.46 -13.17 7.35
CA LYS A 38 0.35 -14.29 7.82
C LYS A 38 0.47 -14.27 9.36
N PRO A 39 0.56 -15.44 10.02
CA PRO A 39 0.79 -15.51 11.47
C PRO A 39 2.07 -14.80 11.93
N LYS A 40 3.07 -14.77 11.06
CA LYS A 40 4.33 -14.04 11.24
C LYS A 40 4.70 -13.36 9.92
N PRO A 41 4.20 -12.14 9.67
CA PRO A 41 4.49 -11.42 8.45
C PRO A 41 5.98 -11.09 8.34
N ASP A 42 6.52 -11.11 7.13
CA ASP A 42 7.87 -10.66 6.83
C ASP A 42 7.92 -9.12 6.84
N LYS A 43 8.51 -8.56 7.89
CA LYS A 43 8.64 -7.10 8.08
C LYS A 43 9.45 -6.43 6.97
N ASN A 44 10.46 -7.11 6.43
CA ASN A 44 11.30 -6.56 5.37
C ASN A 44 10.49 -6.47 4.07
N PHE A 45 9.79 -7.55 3.71
CA PHE A 45 8.91 -7.56 2.54
C PHE A 45 7.80 -6.50 2.66
N VAL A 46 7.15 -6.39 3.83
CA VAL A 46 6.15 -5.34 4.08
C VAL A 46 6.75 -3.94 3.83
N ASN A 47 7.94 -3.67 4.37
CA ASN A 47 8.59 -2.38 4.19
C ASN A 47 8.96 -2.11 2.72
N GLU A 48 9.51 -3.10 2.02
CA GLU A 48 9.84 -3.01 0.59
C GLU A 48 8.60 -2.66 -0.24
N VAL A 49 7.48 -3.35 -0.01
CA VAL A 49 6.23 -3.10 -0.75
C VAL A 49 5.65 -1.72 -0.42
N VAL A 50 5.70 -1.27 0.83
CA VAL A 50 5.26 0.10 1.22
C VAL A 50 6.13 1.17 0.55
N VAL A 51 7.45 0.99 0.50
CA VAL A 51 8.36 1.90 -0.19
C VAL A 51 8.07 1.93 -1.69
N ALA A 52 7.87 0.77 -2.31
CA ALA A 52 7.52 0.68 -3.72
C ALA A 52 6.17 1.36 -4.04
N LEU A 53 5.17 1.23 -3.16
CA LEU A 53 3.90 1.95 -3.28
C LEU A 53 4.07 3.46 -3.16
N LYS A 54 4.89 3.94 -2.21
CA LYS A 54 5.23 5.37 -2.08
C LYS A 54 5.88 5.92 -3.34
N GLN A 55 6.86 5.20 -3.88
CA GLN A 55 7.58 5.62 -5.07
C GLN A 55 6.70 5.58 -6.32
N GLY A 56 5.96 4.49 -6.54
CA GLY A 56 5.10 4.32 -7.70
C GLY A 56 3.91 5.29 -7.75
N LEU A 57 3.49 5.80 -6.60
CA LEU A 57 2.40 6.77 -6.48
C LEU A 57 2.89 8.21 -6.26
N SER A 58 4.21 8.41 -6.21
CA SER A 58 4.81 9.73 -6.11
C SER A 58 4.45 10.56 -7.35
N GLY A 59 3.79 11.69 -7.14
CA GLY A 59 3.29 12.56 -8.22
C GLY A 59 1.79 12.41 -8.52
N VAL A 60 1.11 11.40 -7.96
CA VAL A 60 -0.35 11.33 -7.99
C VAL A 60 -0.92 11.98 -6.74
N LEU A 61 -1.19 13.29 -6.81
CA LEU A 61 -1.67 14.12 -5.69
C LEU A 61 -2.86 13.49 -4.93
N THR A 62 -3.79 12.87 -5.65
CA THR A 62 -4.98 12.23 -5.06
C THR A 62 -4.67 10.97 -4.25
N LEU A 63 -3.49 10.36 -4.44
CA LEU A 63 -3.08 9.12 -3.76
C LEU A 63 -2.03 9.33 -2.66
N ALA A 64 -1.49 10.54 -2.52
CA ALA A 64 -0.46 10.85 -1.53
C ALA A 64 -0.91 10.59 -0.07
N ALA A 65 -2.10 11.09 0.30
CA ALA A 65 -2.65 10.88 1.65
C ALA A 65 -3.00 9.40 1.93
N PRO A 66 -3.70 8.68 1.03
CA PRO A 66 -3.96 7.24 1.18
C PRO A 66 -2.71 6.39 1.41
N VAL A 67 -1.64 6.64 0.64
CA VAL A 67 -0.38 5.90 0.77
C VAL A 67 0.33 6.20 2.08
N THR A 68 0.28 7.46 2.53
CA THR A 68 0.84 7.86 3.83
C THR A 68 0.12 7.15 4.97
N GLN A 69 -1.22 7.07 4.94
CA GLN A 69 -2.02 6.37 5.96
C GLN A 69 -1.69 4.88 6.04
N VAL A 70 -1.46 4.22 4.90
CA VAL A 70 -1.02 2.82 4.88
C VAL A 70 0.36 2.66 5.52
N ALA A 71 1.30 3.56 5.21
CA ALA A 71 2.63 3.52 5.80
C ALA A 71 2.62 3.73 7.32
N ASP A 72 1.79 4.64 7.82
CA ASP A 72 1.66 4.91 9.25
C ASP A 72 1.04 3.72 9.99
N LEU A 73 0.04 3.05 9.41
CA LEU A 73 -0.56 1.85 10.00
C LEU A 73 0.46 0.72 10.09
N VAL A 74 1.22 0.51 9.02
CA VAL A 74 2.29 -0.49 9.00
C VAL A 74 3.32 -0.16 10.08
N ALA A 75 3.77 1.10 10.17
CA ALA A 75 4.72 1.52 11.20
C ALA A 75 4.20 1.28 12.63
N LYS A 76 2.95 1.64 12.91
CA LYS A 76 2.31 1.43 14.23
C LYS A 76 2.18 -0.04 14.61
N ALA A 77 1.76 -0.88 13.67
CA ALA A 77 1.64 -2.32 13.87
C ALA A 77 2.98 -2.97 14.28
N TRP A 78 4.11 -2.39 13.87
CA TRP A 78 5.43 -2.89 14.23
C TRP A 78 5.97 -2.37 15.57
N THR A 79 5.57 -1.16 15.99
CA THR A 79 5.97 -0.60 17.29
C THR A 79 5.21 -1.24 18.46
N GLU A 80 3.99 -1.73 18.25
CA GLU A 80 3.20 -2.44 19.28
C GLU A 80 3.54 -3.93 19.41
N LEU A 81 4.43 -4.45 18.55
CA LEU A 81 4.87 -5.85 18.49
C LEU A 81 6.29 -6.05 19.04
N LEU A 82 6.83 -5.03 19.73
CA LEU A 82 8.10 -4.99 20.46
C LEU A 82 7.83 -4.71 21.94
#